data_AF-A0A6U3PYV9-F1
#
_entry.id   AF-A0A6U3PYV9-F1
#
_cell.length_a   1.000
_cell.length_b   1.000
_cell.length_c   1.000
_cell.angle_alpha   90.00
_cell.angle_beta   90.00
_cell.angle_gamma   90.00
#
_symmetry.space_group_name_H-M   'P 1'
#
loop_
_entity.id
_entity.type
_entity.pdbx_description
1 polymer ?
#
loop_
_entity_poly.entity_id
_entity_poly.type
_entity_poly.pdbx_seq_one_letter_code
_entity_poly.pdbx_strand_id
1 'polypeptide(L)'
;MTSLSILPPLTPKIDAILVLDGDGNRLAGKYYGDFLTNTQSASARAAAVAEGNDSGPAVSKSIENLRSAFERQLQSKIQGIAARPDAAEVVSVMGKTAVFCGGNAGQGGGGGDVRIVHIGPANESELVLAHLVEGVYDALTHLMGGATDRTMVLDNLELVFLLIDEHCDGGIILETDGAKLASAVLLRDDDGAALMEALQQGDGMNQGKPMGMPAMAGISAGDMTIGQAFRQAKEQLISNLANRDGM
;
A
#
# COMPACT_ATOMS: atom_id res chain seq x y z
N MET A 1 -27.05 38.38 -9.41
CA MET A 1 -25.67 38.09 -8.96
C MET A 1 -25.55 36.58 -8.86
N THR A 2 -25.14 35.94 -9.96
CA THR A 2 -25.00 34.49 -10.07
C THR A 2 -23.82 34.06 -9.21
N SER A 3 -24.11 33.16 -8.26
CA SER A 3 -23.13 32.42 -7.46
C SER A 3 -21.95 32.02 -8.35
N LEU A 4 -20.74 32.43 -8.00
CA LEU A 4 -19.55 31.78 -8.53
C LEU A 4 -19.73 30.28 -8.25
N SER A 5 -19.87 29.49 -9.30
CA SER A 5 -19.76 28.04 -9.23
C SER A 5 -18.37 27.74 -8.66
N ILE A 6 -18.32 27.36 -7.38
CA ILE A 6 -17.16 26.66 -6.82
C ILE A 6 -16.99 25.44 -7.70
N LEU A 7 -15.99 25.49 -8.57
CA LEU A 7 -15.57 24.30 -9.30
C LEU A 7 -15.21 23.29 -8.22
N PRO A 8 -15.68 22.03 -8.33
CA PRO A 8 -15.19 20.99 -7.44
C PRO A 8 -13.65 21.00 -7.51
N PRO A 9 -12.96 20.76 -6.39
CA PRO A 9 -11.51 20.74 -6.36
C PRO A 9 -11.01 19.84 -7.50
N LEU A 10 -10.16 20.40 -8.36
CA LEU A 10 -9.71 19.72 -9.59
C LEU A 10 -8.80 18.53 -9.29
N THR A 11 -8.28 18.45 -8.06
CA THR A 11 -7.38 17.39 -7.59
C THR A 11 -8.08 16.57 -6.50
N PRO A 12 -8.17 15.24 -6.65
CA PRO A 12 -8.70 14.39 -5.60
C PRO A 12 -7.83 14.50 -4.35
N LYS A 13 -8.46 14.45 -3.18
CA LYS A 13 -7.78 14.65 -1.90
C LYS A 13 -8.12 13.57 -0.90
N ILE A 14 -7.09 13.08 -0.23
CA ILE A 14 -7.21 12.20 0.92
C ILE A 14 -7.10 13.02 2.20
N ASP A 15 -8.07 12.88 3.08
CA ASP A 15 -8.10 13.50 4.40
C ASP A 15 -7.48 12.59 5.47
N ALA A 16 -7.58 11.26 5.34
CA ALA A 16 -6.86 10.31 6.17
C ALA A 16 -6.73 8.93 5.52
N ILE A 17 -5.71 8.16 5.90
CA ILE A 17 -5.51 6.75 5.56
C ILE A 17 -5.37 5.98 6.87
N LEU A 18 -6.14 4.89 7.04
CA LEU A 18 -6.09 4.02 8.21
C LEU A 18 -5.83 2.59 7.79
N VAL A 19 -5.04 1.89 8.61
CA VAL A 19 -4.84 0.44 8.56
C VAL A 19 -5.43 -0.12 9.84
N LEU A 20 -6.46 -0.96 9.72
CA LEU A 20 -7.20 -1.52 10.85
C LEU A 20 -7.00 -3.03 10.92
N ASP A 21 -6.98 -3.61 12.12
CA ASP A 21 -7.12 -5.05 12.31
C ASP A 21 -8.59 -5.51 12.24
N GLY A 22 -8.84 -6.80 12.42
CA GLY A 22 -10.16 -7.41 12.22
C GLY A 22 -11.17 -6.98 13.28
N ASP A 23 -10.68 -6.57 14.44
CA ASP A 23 -11.49 -6.01 15.53
C ASP A 23 -11.79 -4.52 15.32
N GLY A 24 -11.11 -3.88 14.37
CA GLY A 24 -11.20 -2.46 14.08
C GLY A 24 -10.25 -1.59 14.88
N ASN A 25 -9.24 -2.18 15.52
CA ASN A 25 -8.19 -1.40 16.16
C ASN A 25 -7.24 -0.86 15.09
N ARG A 26 -6.81 0.38 15.28
CA ARG A 26 -5.86 1.04 14.40
C ARG A 26 -4.46 0.44 14.55
N LEU A 27 -3.93 -0.12 13.47
CA LEU A 27 -2.53 -0.57 13.36
C LEU A 27 -1.64 0.59 12.90
N ALA A 28 -2.09 1.35 11.89
CA ALA A 28 -1.43 2.56 11.41
C ALA A 28 -2.49 3.59 11.00
N GLY A 29 -2.14 4.87 11.07
CA GLY A 29 -3.04 5.94 10.65
C GLY A 29 -2.31 7.23 10.36
N LYS A 30 -2.59 7.83 9.20
CA LYS A 30 -2.08 9.14 8.80
C LYS A 30 -3.26 10.04 8.47
N TYR A 31 -3.30 11.20 9.12
CA TYR A 31 -4.37 12.19 8.95
C TYR A 31 -3.76 13.45 8.37
N TYR A 32 -4.35 13.94 7.29
CA TYR A 32 -3.84 15.06 6.52
C TYR A 32 -4.65 16.33 6.77
N GLY A 33 -3.98 17.47 6.62
CA GLY A 33 -4.58 18.79 6.79
C GLY A 33 -5.33 18.94 8.12
N ASP A 34 -6.49 19.58 8.04
CA ASP A 34 -7.36 19.90 9.17
C ASP A 34 -8.42 18.80 9.40
N PHE A 35 -8.00 17.53 9.46
CA PHE A 35 -8.91 16.42 9.70
C PHE A 35 -9.68 16.58 11.02
N LEU A 36 -10.99 16.80 10.92
CA LEU A 36 -11.92 17.00 12.04
C LEU A 36 -11.53 18.11 13.02
N THR A 37 -10.57 18.97 12.69
CA THR A 37 -10.34 20.21 13.44
C THR A 37 -11.54 21.11 13.22
N ASN A 38 -12.39 21.20 14.24
CA ASN A 38 -13.48 22.16 14.29
C ASN A 38 -12.90 23.58 14.07
N THR A 39 -13.66 24.50 13.50
CA THR A 39 -13.28 25.91 13.38
C THR A 39 -12.87 26.52 14.74
N GLN A 40 -13.34 25.91 15.84
CA GLN A 40 -12.96 26.22 17.22
C GLN A 40 -11.53 25.78 17.62
N SER A 41 -10.98 24.69 17.07
CA SER A 41 -9.58 24.31 17.31
C SER A 41 -8.61 25.03 16.37
N ALA A 42 -9.09 25.50 15.21
CA ALA A 42 -8.37 26.46 14.37
C ALA A 42 -8.29 27.85 15.03
N SER A 43 -9.37 28.33 15.65
CA SER A 43 -9.34 29.58 16.43
C SER A 43 -8.52 29.45 17.72
N ALA A 44 -8.51 28.29 18.37
CA ALA A 44 -7.62 28.00 19.50
C ALA A 44 -6.14 27.95 19.09
N ARG A 45 -5.82 27.39 17.90
CA ARG A 45 -4.46 27.45 17.32
C ARG A 45 -4.04 28.88 17.00
N ALA A 46 -4.90 29.68 16.38
CA ALA A 46 -4.62 31.08 16.06
C ALA A 46 -4.46 31.97 17.30
N ALA A 47 -5.25 31.73 18.36
CA ALA A 47 -5.15 32.43 19.64
C ALA A 47 -3.89 32.02 20.43
N ALA A 48 -3.51 30.74 20.43
CA ALA A 48 -2.32 30.25 21.14
C ALA A 48 -1.00 30.73 20.52
N VAL A 49 -0.94 30.88 19.19
CA VAL A 49 0.22 31.46 18.48
C VAL A 49 0.39 32.94 18.83
N ALA A 50 -0.69 33.65 19.17
CA ALA A 50 -0.64 35.05 19.60
C ALA A 50 -0.19 35.22 21.06
N GLU A 51 -0.34 34.20 21.92
CA GLU A 51 -0.07 34.30 23.37
C GLU A 51 1.27 33.67 23.81
N GLY A 52 2.09 33.13 22.90
CA GLY A 52 3.45 32.67 23.20
C GLY A 52 3.53 31.55 24.25
N ASN A 53 2.43 30.80 24.45
CA ASN A 53 2.32 29.76 25.44
C ASN A 53 2.61 28.40 24.78
N ASP A 54 3.55 27.63 25.31
CA ASP A 54 3.92 26.30 24.80
C ASP A 54 2.76 25.30 25.02
N SER A 55 1.81 25.29 24.08
CA SER A 55 0.57 24.51 24.14
C SER A 55 0.74 23.11 23.54
N GLY A 56 1.71 22.33 24.02
CA GLY A 56 2.02 21.00 23.47
C GLY A 56 1.03 19.85 23.78
N PRO A 57 0.57 19.63 25.03
CA PRO A 57 -0.10 18.36 25.38
C PRO A 57 -1.64 18.39 25.39
N ALA A 58 -2.29 19.52 25.64
CA ALA A 58 -3.76 19.58 25.83
C ALA A 58 -4.52 19.54 24.49
N VAL A 59 -4.08 20.32 23.49
CA VAL A 59 -4.71 20.37 22.16
C VAL A 59 -4.54 19.05 21.41
N SER A 60 -3.36 18.44 21.51
CA SER A 60 -3.05 17.13 20.92
C SER A 60 -3.97 16.02 21.45
N LYS A 61 -4.26 16.03 22.76
CA LYS A 61 -5.23 15.10 23.37
C LYS A 61 -6.66 15.33 22.85
N SER A 62 -7.08 16.57 22.64
CA SER A 62 -8.40 16.87 22.08
C SER A 62 -8.57 16.38 20.63
N ILE A 63 -7.53 16.51 19.80
CA ILE A 63 -7.56 16.02 18.40
C ILE A 63 -7.59 14.49 18.37
N GLU A 64 -6.77 13.84 19.19
CA GLU A 64 -6.75 12.38 19.25
C GLU A 64 -8.09 11.80 19.75
N ASN A 65 -8.76 12.48 20.68
CA ASN A 65 -10.10 12.11 21.12
C ASN A 65 -11.13 12.19 19.98
N LEU A 66 -11.03 13.20 19.11
CA LEU A 66 -11.90 13.33 17.93
C LEU A 66 -11.63 12.24 16.90
N ARG A 67 -10.36 11.93 16.62
CA ARG A 67 -9.96 10.82 15.73
C ARG A 67 -10.46 9.49 16.27
N SER A 68 -10.24 9.23 17.55
CA SER A 68 -10.74 8.03 18.23
C SER A 68 -12.27 7.92 18.18
N ALA A 69 -13.00 9.04 18.29
CA ALA A 69 -14.46 9.04 18.17
C ALA A 69 -14.91 8.72 16.73
N PHE A 70 -14.23 9.30 15.74
CA PHE A 70 -14.46 8.99 14.33
C PHE A 70 -14.21 7.52 14.02
N GLU A 71 -13.08 6.97 14.45
CA GLU A 71 -12.74 5.55 14.23
C GLU A 71 -13.74 4.60 14.85
N ARG A 72 -14.23 4.87 16.07
CA ARG A 72 -15.31 4.08 16.67
C ARG A 72 -16.58 4.11 15.83
N GLN A 73 -16.93 5.27 15.27
CA GLN A 73 -18.12 5.41 14.42
C GLN A 73 -17.92 4.80 13.03
N LEU A 74 -16.70 4.82 12.51
CA LEU A 74 -16.31 4.11 11.30
C LEU A 74 -16.45 2.61 11.51
N GLN A 75 -15.82 2.07 12.57
CA GLN A 75 -15.84 0.65 12.86
C GLN A 75 -17.26 0.12 13.04
N SER A 76 -18.12 0.83 13.76
CA SER A 76 -19.52 0.40 13.95
C SER A 76 -20.32 0.32 12.66
N LYS A 77 -19.92 1.03 11.60
CA LYS A 77 -20.58 0.96 10.29
C LYS A 77 -19.95 -0.06 9.35
N ILE A 78 -18.63 -0.26 9.40
CA ILE A 78 -17.94 -1.22 8.51
C ILE A 78 -17.94 -2.64 9.08
N GLN A 79 -18.24 -2.81 10.36
CA GLN A 79 -18.31 -4.11 11.02
C GLN A 79 -19.34 -5.02 10.31
N GLY A 80 -18.92 -6.23 9.96
CA GLY A 80 -19.76 -7.20 9.25
C GLY A 80 -19.89 -6.95 7.74
N ILE A 81 -19.34 -5.85 7.21
CA ILE A 81 -19.26 -5.63 5.77
C ILE A 81 -18.05 -6.40 5.21
N ALA A 82 -18.31 -7.10 4.13
CA ALA A 82 -17.40 -7.97 3.42
C ALA A 82 -16.73 -7.25 2.25
N ALA A 83 -15.69 -6.45 2.50
CA ALA A 83 -15.02 -5.73 1.42
C ALA A 83 -13.93 -6.60 0.77
N ARG A 84 -14.08 -6.89 -0.53
CA ARG A 84 -13.09 -7.69 -1.25
C ARG A 84 -11.88 -6.82 -1.62
N PRO A 85 -10.69 -7.41 -1.80
CA PRO A 85 -9.51 -6.67 -2.29
C PRO A 85 -9.73 -5.98 -3.64
N ASP A 86 -10.61 -6.53 -4.49
CA ASP A 86 -10.92 -6.05 -5.85
C ASP A 86 -12.29 -5.37 -5.97
N ALA A 87 -12.96 -5.15 -4.85
CA ALA A 87 -14.24 -4.45 -4.79
C ALA A 87 -14.36 -3.75 -3.43
N ALA A 88 -13.83 -2.53 -3.37
CA ALA A 88 -13.92 -1.69 -2.17
C ALA A 88 -15.38 -1.31 -1.84
N GLU A 89 -15.63 -1.16 -0.54
CA GLU A 89 -16.93 -0.78 0.01
C GLU A 89 -16.89 0.66 0.53
N VAL A 90 -18.04 1.33 0.49
CA VAL A 90 -18.15 2.76 0.83
C VAL A 90 -19.11 3.00 1.98
N VAL A 91 -18.75 3.93 2.86
CA VAL A 91 -19.59 4.39 3.95
C VAL A 91 -19.38 5.87 4.24
N SER A 92 -20.45 6.59 4.58
CA SER A 92 -20.33 7.97 5.05
C SER A 92 -20.26 8.03 6.58
N VAL A 93 -19.27 8.74 7.14
CA VAL A 93 -19.06 8.89 8.58
C VAL A 93 -18.76 10.35 8.90
N MET A 94 -19.52 10.98 9.80
CA MET A 94 -19.31 12.36 10.25
C MET A 94 -19.13 13.40 9.11
N GLY A 95 -19.85 13.25 7.99
CA GLY A 95 -19.71 14.13 6.83
C GLY A 95 -18.40 13.92 6.04
N LYS A 96 -17.80 12.74 6.16
CA LYS A 96 -16.68 12.27 5.34
C LYS A 96 -17.10 11.02 4.58
N THR A 97 -16.45 10.80 3.45
CA THR A 97 -16.59 9.58 2.65
C THR A 97 -15.44 8.66 3.00
N ALA A 98 -15.74 7.47 3.52
CA ALA A 98 -14.75 6.45 3.84
C ALA A 98 -14.94 5.28 2.88
N VAL A 99 -13.87 4.89 2.20
CA VAL A 99 -13.84 3.73 1.31
C VAL A 99 -12.80 2.76 1.84
N PHE A 100 -13.14 1.47 1.88
CA PHE A 100 -12.31 0.46 2.48
C PHE A 100 -12.33 -0.85 1.72
N CYS A 101 -11.21 -1.56 1.73
CA CYS A 101 -11.09 -2.90 1.18
C CYS A 101 -10.20 -3.77 2.06
N GLY A 102 -10.21 -5.06 1.76
CA GLY A 102 -9.49 -6.05 2.55
C GLY A 102 -10.26 -6.49 3.79
N GLY A 103 -9.61 -7.37 4.56
CA GLY A 103 -10.23 -8.11 5.64
C GLY A 103 -11.06 -9.28 5.11
N ASN A 104 -10.93 -10.44 5.73
CA ASN A 104 -11.71 -11.60 5.33
C ASN A 104 -13.16 -11.50 5.85
N ALA A 105 -14.12 -11.79 4.98
CA ALA A 105 -15.54 -11.87 5.34
C ALA A 105 -16.08 -13.31 5.37
N GLY A 106 -15.19 -14.30 5.25
CA GLY A 106 -15.53 -15.72 5.29
C GLY A 106 -15.33 -16.32 6.68
N GLN A 107 -16.40 -16.91 7.19
CA GLN A 107 -16.42 -17.81 8.34
C GLN A 107 -15.47 -19.01 8.10
N GLY A 108 -14.23 -18.95 8.61
CA GLY A 108 -13.26 -20.04 8.53
C GLY A 108 -11.83 -19.54 8.36
N GLY A 109 -11.11 -19.41 9.48
CA GLY A 109 -9.81 -18.76 9.60
C GLY A 109 -8.75 -19.13 8.56
N GLY A 110 -8.00 -18.11 8.14
CA GLY A 110 -6.73 -18.26 7.42
C GLY A 110 -6.61 -17.31 6.23
N GLY A 111 -6.44 -16.01 6.48
CA GLY A 111 -6.06 -15.07 5.41
C GLY A 111 -6.58 -13.67 5.61
N GLY A 112 -5.93 -12.92 6.51
CA GLY A 112 -5.87 -11.47 6.53
C GLY A 112 -7.00 -10.73 7.22
N ASP A 113 -6.77 -10.37 8.48
CA ASP A 113 -7.68 -9.56 9.30
C ASP A 113 -7.43 -8.05 9.10
N VAL A 114 -6.70 -7.64 8.05
CA VAL A 114 -6.31 -6.23 7.88
C VAL A 114 -7.18 -5.54 6.84
N ARG A 115 -7.70 -4.36 7.21
CA ARG A 115 -8.47 -3.48 6.33
C ARG A 115 -7.69 -2.19 6.09
N ILE A 116 -7.70 -1.71 4.86
CA ILE A 116 -7.22 -0.36 4.52
C ILE A 116 -8.44 0.52 4.31
N VAL A 117 -8.39 1.73 4.86
CA VAL A 117 -9.46 2.72 4.76
C VAL A 117 -8.90 4.03 4.28
N HIS A 118 -9.42 4.54 3.18
CA HIS A 118 -9.18 5.90 2.70
C HIS A 118 -10.37 6.76 3.05
N ILE A 119 -10.10 7.92 3.66
CA ILE A 119 -11.10 8.90 4.03
C ILE A 119 -10.88 10.16 3.22
N GLY A 120 -11.92 10.61 2.51
CA GLY A 120 -11.96 11.86 1.79
C GLY A 120 -13.07 12.80 2.30
N PRO A 121 -13.14 14.02 1.76
CA PRO A 121 -14.25 14.92 2.03
C PRO A 121 -15.59 14.35 1.53
N ALA A 122 -16.72 14.87 2.04
CA ALA A 122 -18.07 14.36 1.70
C ALA A 122 -18.40 14.38 0.21
N ASN A 123 -17.75 15.25 -0.55
CA ASN A 123 -17.96 15.47 -1.98
C ASN A 123 -16.84 14.87 -2.85
N GLU A 124 -15.95 14.06 -2.28
CA GLU A 124 -14.92 13.34 -3.03
C GLU A 124 -15.54 12.22 -3.87
N SER A 125 -14.90 11.89 -4.99
CA SER A 125 -15.34 10.76 -5.81
C SER A 125 -15.05 9.43 -5.11
N GLU A 126 -16.12 8.69 -4.80
CA GLU A 126 -16.06 7.35 -4.19
C GLU A 126 -15.26 6.38 -5.06
N LEU A 127 -15.40 6.46 -6.38
CA LEU A 127 -14.66 5.62 -7.33
C LEU A 127 -13.17 5.91 -7.34
N VAL A 128 -12.78 7.18 -7.16
CA VAL A 128 -11.37 7.54 -7.03
C VAL A 128 -10.81 6.98 -5.73
N LEU A 129 -11.51 7.17 -4.61
CA LEU A 129 -11.08 6.60 -3.32
C LEU A 129 -11.01 5.06 -3.34
N ALA A 130 -11.94 4.40 -4.05
CA ALA A 130 -11.94 2.95 -4.26
C ALA A 130 -10.67 2.50 -5.01
N HIS A 131 -10.34 3.14 -6.12
CA HIS A 131 -9.13 2.82 -6.87
C HIS A 131 -7.85 3.01 -6.05
N LEU A 132 -7.81 4.05 -5.21
CA LEU A 132 -6.66 4.34 -4.36
C LEU A 132 -6.49 3.31 -3.23
N VAL A 133 -7.58 2.94 -2.56
CA VAL A 133 -7.51 1.96 -1.47
C VAL A 133 -7.14 0.57 -1.99
N GLU A 134 -7.66 0.18 -3.15
CA GLU A 134 -7.33 -1.09 -3.82
C GLU A 134 -5.85 -1.15 -4.22
N GLY A 135 -5.32 -0.08 -4.82
CA GLY A 135 -3.89 0.00 -5.20
C GLY A 135 -2.94 -0.07 -3.99
N VAL A 136 -3.31 0.56 -2.87
CA VAL A 136 -2.53 0.45 -1.62
C VAL A 136 -2.65 -0.94 -1.02
N TYR A 137 -3.82 -1.57 -1.05
CA TYR A 137 -4.00 -2.93 -0.53
C TYR A 137 -3.24 -3.97 -1.36
N ASP A 138 -3.19 -3.81 -2.68
CA ASP A 138 -2.39 -4.65 -3.57
C ASP A 138 -0.89 -4.51 -3.25
N ALA A 139 -0.40 -3.27 -3.12
CA ALA A 139 0.98 -3.01 -2.71
C ALA A 139 1.31 -3.60 -1.34
N LEU A 140 0.42 -3.44 -0.36
CA LEU A 140 0.59 -4.02 0.98
C LEU A 140 0.66 -5.55 0.93
N THR A 141 -0.23 -6.18 0.17
CA THR A 141 -0.26 -7.64 0.00
C THR A 141 1.05 -8.13 -0.61
N HIS A 142 1.59 -7.42 -1.61
CA HIS A 142 2.89 -7.71 -2.20
C HIS A 142 4.01 -7.58 -1.16
N LEU A 143 4.08 -6.47 -0.43
CA LEU A 143 5.12 -6.22 0.58
C LEU A 143 5.10 -7.27 1.71
N MET A 144 3.91 -7.80 2.07
CA MET A 144 3.77 -8.85 3.08
C MET A 144 3.96 -10.28 2.54
N GLY A 145 4.20 -10.46 1.24
CA GLY A 145 4.42 -11.79 0.64
C GLY A 145 3.15 -12.59 0.34
N GLY A 146 1.99 -11.93 0.22
CA GLY A 146 0.75 -12.52 -0.29
C GLY A 146 -0.39 -12.66 0.74
N ALA A 147 -0.13 -12.47 2.02
CA ALA A 147 -1.15 -12.47 3.07
C ALA A 147 -0.95 -11.27 4.01
N THR A 148 -2.04 -10.74 4.55
CA THR A 148 -2.01 -9.50 5.36
C THR A 148 -2.71 -9.71 6.69
N ASP A 149 -2.03 -10.32 7.66
CA ASP A 149 -2.54 -10.42 9.04
C ASP A 149 -1.96 -9.32 9.96
N ARG A 150 -2.57 -9.19 11.13
CA ARG A 150 -2.19 -8.18 12.13
C ARG A 150 -0.72 -8.29 12.53
N THR A 151 -0.20 -9.50 12.69
CA THR A 151 1.18 -9.73 13.15
C THR A 151 2.16 -9.32 12.07
N MET A 152 1.93 -9.76 10.82
CA MET A 152 2.75 -9.39 9.67
C MET A 152 2.83 -7.87 9.47
N VAL A 153 1.69 -7.18 9.56
CA VAL A 153 1.63 -5.72 9.40
C VAL A 153 2.33 -4.99 10.55
N LEU A 154 2.25 -5.50 11.78
CA LEU A 154 2.93 -4.89 12.92
C LEU A 154 4.44 -5.15 12.91
N ASP A 155 4.88 -6.34 12.49
CA ASP A 155 6.30 -6.68 12.39
C ASP A 155 6.99 -5.86 11.28
N ASN A 156 6.25 -5.49 10.23
CA ASN A 156 6.74 -4.72 9.09
C ASN A 156 6.16 -3.29 9.05
N LEU A 157 5.90 -2.69 10.21
CA LEU A 157 5.20 -1.39 10.30
C LEU A 157 5.93 -0.25 9.58
N GLU A 158 7.26 -0.33 9.47
CA GLU A 158 8.06 0.63 8.71
C GLU A 158 7.71 0.63 7.22
N LEU A 159 7.56 -0.56 6.61
CA LEU A 159 7.16 -0.71 5.21
C LEU A 159 5.75 -0.15 4.98
N VAL A 160 4.86 -0.30 5.96
CA VAL A 160 3.49 0.26 5.90
C VAL A 160 3.53 1.79 5.88
N PHE A 161 4.34 2.43 6.72
CA PHE A 161 4.47 3.90 6.69
C PHE A 161 5.16 4.40 5.43
N LEU A 162 6.21 3.72 4.97
CA LEU A 162 6.87 4.00 3.69
C LEU A 162 5.88 3.92 2.52
N LEU A 163 5.06 2.86 2.47
CA LEU A 163 4.01 2.69 1.46
C LEU A 163 3.03 3.85 1.46
N ILE A 164 2.57 4.27 2.64
CA ILE A 164 1.64 5.41 2.77
C ILE A 164 2.30 6.71 2.27
N ASP A 165 3.59 6.91 2.54
CA ASP A 165 4.34 8.09 2.11
C ASP A 165 4.56 8.12 0.59
N GLU A 166 4.87 6.98 -0.04
CA GLU A 166 4.99 6.88 -1.51
C GLU A 166 3.64 7.03 -2.21
N HIS A 167 2.55 6.60 -1.57
CA HIS A 167 1.21 6.74 -2.12
C HIS A 167 0.70 8.19 -2.06
N CYS A 168 0.94 8.89 -0.95
CA CYS A 168 0.34 10.19 -0.68
C CYS A 168 1.19 11.06 0.25
N ASP A 169 1.37 12.33 -0.14
CA ASP A 169 2.00 13.35 0.69
C ASP A 169 1.07 14.55 0.90
N GLY A 170 0.87 14.95 2.16
CA GLY A 170 -0.02 16.05 2.53
C GLY A 170 -1.49 15.89 2.12
N GLY A 171 -1.93 14.67 1.77
CA GLY A 171 -3.28 14.41 1.23
C GLY A 171 -3.36 14.50 -0.30
N ILE A 172 -2.23 14.77 -0.97
CA ILE A 172 -2.08 14.76 -2.42
C ILE A 172 -1.59 13.39 -2.85
N ILE A 173 -2.32 12.78 -3.79
CA ILE A 173 -1.98 11.46 -4.34
C ILE A 173 -0.76 11.59 -5.27
N LEU A 174 0.22 10.71 -5.07
CA LEU A 174 1.46 10.68 -5.84
C LEU A 174 1.49 9.49 -6.83
N GLU A 175 1.15 8.30 -6.35
CA GLU A 175 1.14 7.06 -7.14
C GLU A 175 -0.04 6.18 -6.75
N THR A 176 -0.63 5.49 -7.73
CA THR A 176 -1.83 4.67 -7.56
C THR A 176 -1.63 3.22 -7.97
N ASP A 177 -0.59 2.93 -8.75
CA ASP A 177 -0.27 1.57 -9.18
C ASP A 177 0.44 0.79 -8.05
N GLY A 178 -0.18 -0.32 -7.62
CA GLY A 178 0.29 -1.12 -6.49
C GLY A 178 1.69 -1.71 -6.70
N ALA A 179 2.02 -2.14 -7.93
CA ALA A 179 3.32 -2.72 -8.24
C ALA A 179 4.44 -1.66 -8.22
N LYS A 180 4.17 -0.45 -8.71
CA LYS A 180 5.11 0.67 -8.61
C LYS A 180 5.29 1.13 -7.18
N LEU A 181 4.23 1.20 -6.38
CA LEU A 181 4.31 1.51 -4.95
C LEU A 181 5.20 0.52 -4.21
N ALA A 182 4.94 -0.78 -4.35
CA ALA A 182 5.75 -1.81 -3.71
C ALA A 182 7.22 -1.74 -4.14
N SER A 183 7.47 -1.50 -5.44
CA SER A 183 8.83 -1.33 -5.95
C SER A 183 9.51 -0.10 -5.34
N ALA A 184 8.84 1.05 -5.30
CA ALA A 184 9.40 2.29 -4.74
C ALA A 184 9.77 2.14 -3.26
N VAL A 185 8.95 1.43 -2.48
CA VAL A 185 9.22 1.13 -1.06
C VAL A 185 10.49 0.27 -0.93
N LEU A 186 10.64 -0.80 -1.72
CA LEU A 186 11.78 -1.70 -1.64
C LEU A 186 13.10 -1.08 -2.15
N LEU A 187 13.03 -0.16 -3.12
CA LEU A 187 14.21 0.54 -3.62
C LEU A 187 14.71 1.62 -2.64
N ARG A 188 13.83 2.16 -1.79
CA ARG A 188 14.22 3.12 -0.75
C ARG A 188 15.21 2.54 0.26
N ASP A 189 15.24 1.22 0.39
CA ASP A 189 16.15 0.53 1.28
C ASP A 189 17.56 0.33 0.69
N ASP A 190 17.76 0.47 -0.63
CA ASP A 190 19.04 0.32 -1.38
C ASP A 190 20.09 -0.70 -0.85
N ASP A 191 19.62 -1.70 -0.09
CA ASP A 191 20.18 -3.02 0.21
C ASP A 191 19.25 -4.11 -0.37
N GLY A 192 18.07 -3.74 -0.89
CA GLY A 192 17.04 -4.65 -1.42
C GLY A 192 17.39 -5.32 -2.76
N ALA A 193 18.32 -4.75 -3.53
CA ALA A 193 18.83 -5.38 -4.75
C ALA A 193 19.53 -6.72 -4.46
N ALA A 194 20.16 -6.84 -3.27
CA ALA A 194 20.83 -8.07 -2.85
C ALA A 194 19.85 -9.19 -2.47
N LEU A 195 18.66 -8.87 -1.95
CA LEU A 195 17.66 -9.87 -1.56
C LEU A 195 17.01 -10.52 -2.79
N MET A 196 16.75 -9.75 -3.84
CA MET A 196 16.20 -10.27 -5.10
C MET A 196 17.22 -11.13 -5.85
N GLU A 197 18.51 -10.79 -5.75
CA GLU A 197 19.61 -11.61 -6.29
C GLU A 197 19.83 -12.88 -5.45
N ALA A 198 19.71 -12.81 -4.12
CA ALA A 198 19.84 -13.96 -3.21
C ALA A 198 18.71 -15.00 -3.36
N LEU A 199 17.47 -14.56 -3.57
CA LEU A 199 16.33 -15.46 -3.81
C LEU A 199 16.37 -16.15 -5.18
N GLN A 200 17.17 -15.64 -6.13
CA GLN A 200 17.43 -16.30 -7.41
C GLN A 200 18.70 -17.16 -7.43
N GLN A 201 19.56 -17.06 -6.40
CA GLN A 201 20.85 -17.77 -6.35
C GLN A 201 20.96 -18.86 -5.26
N GLY A 202 19.91 -19.12 -4.47
CA GLY A 202 19.93 -20.12 -3.41
C GLY A 202 19.05 -21.35 -3.66
N ASP A 203 19.52 -22.32 -4.44
CA ASP A 203 19.65 -23.75 -4.02
C ASP A 203 19.96 -24.63 -5.25
N GLY A 204 21.18 -25.17 -5.29
CA GLY A 204 21.66 -25.95 -6.42
C GLY A 204 23.08 -26.47 -6.26
N MET A 205 23.41 -27.11 -5.13
CA MET A 205 24.66 -27.87 -4.97
C MET A 205 24.42 -29.33 -4.54
N ASN A 206 24.18 -30.17 -5.55
CA ASN A 206 24.91 -31.40 -5.89
C ASN A 206 24.99 -32.60 -4.89
N GLN A 207 24.38 -33.75 -5.22
CA GLN A 207 25.09 -34.96 -5.72
C GLN A 207 24.15 -36.18 -5.91
N GLY A 208 24.09 -36.69 -7.15
CA GLY A 208 23.49 -37.98 -7.47
C GLY A 208 23.30 -38.21 -8.97
N LYS A 209 24.31 -38.78 -9.65
CA LYS A 209 24.22 -39.36 -11.02
C LYS A 209 23.03 -40.34 -11.12
N PRO A 210 22.35 -40.51 -12.28
CA PRO A 210 22.97 -41.20 -13.43
C PRO A 210 22.60 -40.70 -14.85
N MET A 211 23.36 -41.26 -15.80
CA MET A 211 23.26 -41.22 -17.27
C MET A 211 21.85 -41.20 -17.87
N GLY A 212 21.72 -40.45 -18.98
CA GLY A 212 20.68 -40.68 -20.00
C GLY A 212 20.35 -39.46 -20.87
N MET A 213 21.10 -39.23 -21.94
CA MET A 213 20.56 -38.63 -23.18
C MET A 213 19.92 -39.76 -24.01
N PRO A 214 18.94 -39.54 -24.91
CA PRO A 214 18.60 -38.27 -25.58
C PRO A 214 17.09 -37.98 -25.78
N ALA A 215 16.73 -36.74 -26.12
CA ALA A 215 15.75 -36.42 -27.18
C ALA A 215 15.69 -34.90 -27.43
N MET A 216 16.16 -34.50 -28.61
CA MET A 216 15.95 -33.17 -29.19
C MET A 216 14.49 -33.07 -29.61
N ALA A 217 13.77 -32.07 -29.10
CA ALA A 217 12.50 -31.59 -29.67
C ALA A 217 12.59 -30.07 -29.77
N GLY A 218 12.43 -29.55 -30.99
CA GLY A 218 12.60 -28.15 -31.33
C GLY A 218 11.62 -27.25 -30.58
N ILE A 219 12.17 -26.23 -29.92
CA ILE A 219 11.37 -25.17 -29.29
C ILE A 219 11.25 -24.01 -30.29
N SER A 220 9.99 -23.73 -30.61
CA SER A 220 9.51 -22.61 -31.41
C SER A 220 9.98 -21.28 -30.82
N ALA A 221 10.47 -20.39 -31.68
CA ALA A 221 11.02 -19.06 -31.33
C ALA A 221 10.00 -18.06 -30.77
N GLY A 222 8.74 -18.47 -30.55
CA GLY A 222 7.64 -17.60 -30.10
C GLY A 222 7.51 -17.41 -28.58
N ASP A 223 8.04 -18.33 -27.76
CA ASP A 223 7.78 -18.37 -26.30
C ASP A 223 9.04 -18.19 -25.43
N MET A 224 10.14 -17.67 -25.98
CA MET A 224 11.31 -17.37 -25.15
C MET A 224 11.08 -16.09 -24.36
N THR A 225 10.89 -16.24 -23.05
CA THR A 225 10.99 -15.14 -22.11
C THR A 225 12.35 -14.43 -22.27
N ILE A 226 12.39 -13.10 -22.07
CA ILE A 226 13.61 -12.29 -22.23
C ILE A 226 14.80 -12.86 -21.43
N GLY A 227 14.54 -13.44 -20.25
CA GLY A 227 15.56 -14.09 -19.44
C GLY A 227 16.11 -15.41 -20.01
N GLN A 228 15.33 -16.13 -20.83
CA GLN A 228 15.81 -17.31 -21.56
C GLN A 228 16.60 -16.90 -22.80
N ALA A 229 16.16 -15.86 -23.52
CA ALA A 229 16.87 -15.31 -24.67
C ALA A 229 18.27 -14.78 -24.29
N PHE A 230 18.39 -14.07 -23.16
CA PHE A 230 19.67 -13.52 -22.72
C PHE A 230 20.66 -14.61 -22.27
N ARG A 231 20.16 -15.67 -21.61
CA ARG A 231 20.99 -16.84 -21.25
C ARG A 231 21.50 -17.58 -22.48
N GLN A 232 20.63 -17.78 -23.47
CA GLN A 232 21.02 -18.44 -24.70
C GLN A 232 22.03 -17.61 -25.52
N ALA A 233 21.84 -16.28 -25.57
CA ALA A 233 22.80 -15.37 -26.19
C ALA A 233 24.16 -15.40 -25.47
N LYS A 234 24.16 -15.43 -24.13
CA LYS A 234 25.38 -15.56 -23.32
C LYS A 234 26.12 -16.88 -23.60
N GLU A 235 25.42 -18.00 -23.69
CA GLU A 235 26.02 -19.31 -23.97
C GLU A 235 26.62 -19.39 -25.39
N GLN A 236 25.95 -18.79 -26.38
CA GLN A 236 26.49 -18.69 -27.74
C GLN A 236 27.77 -17.83 -27.80
N LEU A 237 27.82 -16.76 -27.01
CA LEU A 237 28.98 -15.88 -26.93
C LEU A 237 30.17 -16.56 -26.24
N ILE A 238 29.92 -17.32 -25.17
CA ILE A 238 30.94 -18.10 -24.45
C ILE A 238 31.46 -19.25 -25.32
N SER A 239 30.59 -19.95 -26.05
CA SER A 239 31.00 -21.01 -26.99
C SER A 239 31.89 -20.47 -28.12
N ASN A 240 31.55 -19.29 -28.65
CA ASN A 240 32.35 -18.63 -29.68
C ASN A 240 33.69 -18.08 -29.15
N LEU A 241 33.77 -17.71 -27.87
CA LEU A 241 35.03 -17.33 -27.22
C LEU A 241 35.89 -18.55 -26.91
N ALA A 242 35.31 -19.64 -26.42
CA ALA A 242 36.01 -20.89 -26.12
C ALA A 242 36.63 -21.54 -27.38
N ASN A 243 35.96 -21.43 -28.54
CA ASN A 243 36.52 -21.87 -29.82
C ASN A 243 37.61 -20.94 -30.39
N ARG A 244 37.80 -19.74 -29.83
CA ARG A 244 38.80 -18.77 -30.30
C ARG A 244 40.13 -18.88 -29.56
N ASP A 245 40.13 -19.46 -28.35
CA ASP A 245 41.34 -19.70 -27.53
C ASP A 245 41.89 -21.13 -27.68
N GLY A 246 41.40 -21.89 -28.67
CA GLY A 246 41.95 -23.19 -29.07
C GLY A 246 43.11 -23.07 -30.08
N MET A 247 44.26 -22.58 -29.63
CA MET A 247 45.60 -22.86 -30.17
C MET A 247 46.58 -23.08 -29.02
#